data_AF-A0A0X3PNG1-F1
#
_entry.id   AF-A0A0X3PNG1-F1
#
_cell.length_a   1.000
_cell.length_b   1.000
_cell.length_c   1.000
_cell.angle_alpha   90.00
_cell.angle_beta   90.00
_cell.angle_gamma   90.00
#
_symmetry.space_group_name_H-M   'P 1'
#
loop_
_entity.id
_entity.type
_entity.pdbx_description
1 polymer ?
#
loop_
_entity_poly.entity_id
_entity_poly.type
_entity_poly.pdbx_seq_one_letter_code
_entity_poly.pdbx_strand_id
1 'polypeptide(L)'
;MEGQVRNAALVVGLAQNYLHNLQDISKLIDDLASSTVSVIGAIDSLLTCFVRCNFLGPKIEEFHSNAELEQIAVKQLSLDGEAPYSLAKLPIALWLSKTLSYSMLNQSTQMTFEYALFYLECLYLHQCLFGSRRVPTLKSELDWLLAKVSPLDLPDATDSEKFTFLQLSSYLAVFYYEFALAETLRTASGHLLSLELEFSGTIFLLRGFSRHGYQNEGSGESSGPTSRPVYKASNRLRIGN
;
A
#
# COMPACT_ATOMS: atom_id res chain seq x y z
N MET A 1 15.83 -1.69 -13.18
CA MET A 1 14.83 -0.64 -13.48
C MET A 1 14.41 -0.63 -14.95
N GLU A 2 15.32 -0.65 -15.93
CA GLU A 2 14.94 -0.80 -17.35
C GLU A 2 14.02 -2.01 -17.60
N GLY A 3 14.28 -3.14 -16.92
CA GLY A 3 13.41 -4.32 -17.00
C GLY A 3 11.96 -4.07 -16.52
N GLN A 4 11.77 -3.30 -15.44
CA GLN A 4 10.43 -2.97 -14.93
C GLN A 4 9.71 -2.00 -15.87
N VAL A 5 10.40 -0.99 -16.40
CA VAL A 5 9.82 -0.06 -17.39
C VAL A 5 9.39 -0.81 -18.64
N ARG A 6 10.26 -1.71 -19.15
CA ARG A 6 9.95 -2.56 -20.32
C ARG A 6 8.75 -3.47 -20.07
N ASN A 7 8.70 -4.13 -18.91
CA ASN A 7 7.60 -5.01 -18.56
C ASN A 7 6.28 -4.24 -18.43
N ALA A 8 6.29 -3.10 -17.74
CA ALA A 8 5.12 -2.25 -17.60
C ALA A 8 4.65 -1.70 -18.96
N ALA A 9 5.58 -1.31 -19.85
CA ALA A 9 5.26 -0.86 -21.20
C ALA A 9 4.64 -1.99 -22.05
N LEU A 10 5.14 -3.22 -21.93
CA LEU A 10 4.55 -4.40 -22.57
C LEU A 10 3.11 -4.61 -22.09
N VAL A 11 2.86 -4.54 -20.78
CA VAL A 11 1.52 -4.74 -20.20
C VAL A 11 0.55 -3.66 -20.68
N VAL A 12 0.98 -2.39 -20.70
CA VAL A 12 0.16 -1.31 -21.25
C VAL A 12 -0.07 -1.49 -22.75
N GLY A 13 0.92 -1.95 -23.50
CA GLY A 13 0.78 -2.30 -24.92
C GLY A 13 -0.25 -3.39 -25.16
N LEU A 14 -0.26 -4.45 -24.35
CA LEU A 14 -1.29 -5.50 -24.42
C LEU A 14 -2.67 -4.95 -24.03
N ALA A 15 -2.75 -4.11 -23.00
CA ALA A 15 -4.01 -3.51 -22.56
C ALA A 15 -4.65 -2.62 -23.64
N GLN A 16 -3.86 -2.03 -24.55
CA GLN A 16 -4.39 -1.27 -25.70
C GLN A 16 -5.29 -2.12 -26.60
N ASN A 17 -5.03 -3.43 -26.73
CA ASN A 17 -5.88 -4.31 -27.54
C ASN A 17 -7.30 -4.45 -27.00
N TYR A 18 -7.52 -4.07 -25.73
CA TYR A 18 -8.80 -4.20 -25.03
C TYR A 18 -9.44 -2.85 -24.68
N LEU A 19 -8.91 -1.74 -25.24
CA LEU A 19 -9.29 -0.34 -25.04
C LEU A 19 -10.81 -0.08 -24.90
N HIS A 20 -11.64 -0.79 -25.68
CA HIS A 20 -13.09 -0.57 -25.71
C HIS A 20 -13.90 -1.61 -24.93
N ASN A 21 -13.30 -2.73 -24.52
CA ASN A 21 -13.94 -3.86 -23.85
C ASN A 21 -13.05 -4.47 -22.76
N LEU A 22 -12.57 -3.64 -21.84
CA LEU A 22 -11.83 -4.08 -20.65
C LEU A 22 -12.67 -4.89 -19.63
N GLN A 23 -13.89 -5.31 -20.01
CA GLN A 23 -14.62 -6.39 -19.33
C GLN A 23 -13.89 -7.73 -19.43
N ASP A 24 -13.01 -7.91 -20.42
CA ASP A 24 -12.21 -9.12 -20.61
C ASP A 24 -10.82 -9.02 -19.95
N ILE A 25 -10.76 -8.63 -18.68
CA ILE A 25 -9.49 -8.68 -17.91
C ILE A 25 -8.86 -10.08 -17.95
N SER A 26 -9.69 -11.13 -18.07
CA SER A 26 -9.26 -12.51 -18.24
C SER A 26 -8.45 -12.71 -19.52
N LYS A 27 -8.83 -12.08 -20.64
CA LYS A 27 -8.05 -12.15 -21.89
C LYS A 27 -6.70 -11.45 -21.76
N LEU A 28 -6.64 -10.32 -21.04
CA LEU A 28 -5.37 -9.67 -20.74
C LEU A 28 -4.48 -10.58 -19.87
N ILE A 29 -5.05 -11.30 -18.91
CA ILE A 29 -4.32 -12.28 -18.09
C ILE A 29 -3.81 -13.45 -18.96
N ASP A 30 -4.62 -13.96 -19.88
CA ASP A 30 -4.24 -15.03 -20.81
C ASP A 30 -3.11 -14.60 -21.75
N ASP A 31 -3.18 -13.38 -22.29
CA ASP A 31 -2.14 -12.79 -23.13
C ASP A 31 -0.85 -12.57 -22.32
N LEU A 32 -0.95 -12.14 -21.07
CA LEU A 32 0.20 -12.01 -20.16
C LEU A 32 0.83 -13.37 -19.83
N ALA A 33 0.01 -14.40 -19.59
CA ALA A 33 0.48 -15.77 -19.36
C ALA A 33 1.22 -16.34 -20.58
N SER A 34 0.83 -15.91 -21.78
CA SER A 34 1.49 -16.25 -23.06
C SER A 34 2.72 -15.39 -23.35
N SER A 35 3.01 -14.39 -22.52
CA SER A 35 4.13 -13.46 -22.66
C SER A 35 5.37 -13.90 -21.85
N THR A 36 6.45 -13.12 -21.93
CA THR A 36 7.66 -13.34 -21.13
C THR A 36 7.56 -12.80 -19.70
N VAL A 37 6.44 -12.17 -19.32
CA VAL A 37 6.26 -11.50 -18.03
C VAL A 37 5.13 -12.19 -17.26
N SER A 38 5.42 -12.66 -16.05
CA SER A 38 4.39 -13.21 -15.16
C SER A 38 3.43 -12.12 -14.69
N VAL A 39 2.19 -12.49 -14.35
CA VAL A 39 1.18 -11.52 -13.87
C VAL A 39 1.65 -10.77 -12.63
N ILE A 40 2.34 -11.45 -11.71
CA ILE A 40 2.90 -10.81 -10.51
C ILE A 40 4.02 -9.82 -10.88
N GLY A 41 4.89 -10.17 -11.84
CA GLY A 41 5.94 -9.28 -12.33
C GLY A 41 5.37 -8.09 -13.11
N ALA A 42 4.24 -8.27 -13.79
CA ALA A 42 3.51 -7.19 -14.45
C ALA A 42 2.96 -6.19 -13.42
N ILE A 43 2.29 -6.68 -12.37
CA ILE A 43 1.73 -5.84 -11.30
C ILE A 43 2.84 -5.05 -10.59
N ASP A 44 3.93 -5.71 -10.19
CA ASP A 44 5.10 -5.07 -9.55
C ASP A 44 5.70 -3.97 -10.44
N SER A 45 5.89 -4.27 -11.73
CA SER A 45 6.48 -3.34 -12.69
C SER A 45 5.61 -2.09 -12.87
N LEU A 46 4.29 -2.26 -12.98
CA LEU A 46 3.33 -1.17 -13.11
C LEU A 46 3.28 -0.31 -11.84
N LEU A 47 3.19 -0.93 -10.67
CA LEU A 47 3.19 -0.23 -9.38
C LEU A 47 4.48 0.56 -9.17
N THR A 48 5.62 -0.06 -9.44
CA THR A 48 6.93 0.61 -9.36
C THR A 48 6.98 1.84 -10.28
N CYS A 49 6.48 1.74 -11.50
CA CYS A 49 6.43 2.87 -12.42
C CYS A 49 5.51 3.99 -11.91
N PHE A 50 4.33 3.65 -11.38
CA PHE A 50 3.41 4.61 -10.80
C PHE A 50 4.01 5.32 -9.59
N VAL A 51 4.56 4.56 -8.63
CA VAL A 51 5.17 5.12 -7.41
C VAL A 51 6.32 6.05 -7.76
N ARG A 52 7.18 5.65 -8.71
CA ARG A 52 8.29 6.49 -9.15
C ARG A 52 7.82 7.80 -9.77
N CYS A 53 6.83 7.77 -10.65
CA CYS A 53 6.36 8.97 -11.34
C CYS A 53 5.65 9.98 -10.43
N ASN A 54 5.13 9.54 -9.28
CA ASN A 54 4.31 10.36 -8.39
C ASN A 54 4.96 10.69 -7.05
N PHE A 55 5.86 9.86 -6.52
CA PHE A 55 6.40 10.00 -5.16
C PHE A 55 7.92 10.10 -5.09
N LEU A 56 8.65 9.35 -5.91
CA LEU A 56 10.12 9.25 -5.78
C LEU A 56 10.88 10.13 -6.79
N GLY A 57 10.33 10.33 -7.99
CA GLY A 57 11.01 10.98 -9.11
C GLY A 57 12.31 10.26 -9.55
N PRO A 58 13.02 10.78 -10.57
CA PRO A 58 12.52 11.60 -11.67
C PRO A 58 11.56 10.79 -12.57
N LYS A 59 10.84 11.51 -13.45
CA LYS A 59 9.85 10.95 -14.37
C LYS A 59 10.49 9.89 -15.28
N ILE A 60 9.73 8.84 -15.62
CA ILE A 60 10.15 7.84 -16.59
C ILE A 60 9.84 8.41 -17.99
N GLU A 61 10.87 8.71 -18.78
CA GLU A 61 10.71 9.39 -20.08
C GLU A 61 10.18 8.47 -21.18
N GLU A 62 10.47 7.17 -21.11
CA GLU A 62 10.15 6.18 -22.15
C GLU A 62 8.78 5.51 -21.99
N PHE A 63 8.03 5.83 -20.92
CA PHE A 63 6.74 5.21 -20.67
C PHE A 63 5.62 5.95 -21.42
N HIS A 64 5.36 5.52 -22.66
CA HIS A 64 4.30 6.09 -23.50
C HIS A 64 3.01 5.28 -23.36
N SER A 65 2.00 5.89 -22.74
CA SER A 65 0.62 5.41 -22.75
C SER A 65 -0.22 6.18 -23.76
N ASN A 66 -1.24 5.52 -24.32
CA ASN A 66 -2.23 6.18 -25.16
C ASN A 66 -3.11 7.10 -24.27
N ALA A 67 -3.33 8.34 -24.71
CA ALA A 67 -4.17 9.32 -24.01
C ALA A 67 -5.59 8.80 -23.75
N GLU A 68 -6.15 7.98 -24.63
CA GLU A 68 -7.48 7.36 -24.44
C GLU A 68 -7.47 6.36 -23.28
N LEU A 69 -6.44 5.51 -23.19
CA LEU A 69 -6.28 4.57 -22.07
C LEU A 69 -6.13 5.32 -20.75
N GLU A 70 -5.39 6.42 -20.73
CA GLU A 70 -5.24 7.23 -19.53
C GLU A 70 -6.57 7.86 -19.11
N GLN A 71 -7.39 8.33 -20.05
CA GLN A 71 -8.73 8.84 -19.73
C GLN A 71 -9.65 7.75 -19.18
N ILE A 72 -9.60 6.54 -19.75
CA ILE A 72 -10.33 5.39 -19.21
C ILE A 72 -9.86 5.08 -17.80
N ALA A 73 -8.55 5.02 -17.57
CA ALA A 73 -7.98 4.76 -16.25
C ALA A 73 -8.43 5.80 -15.22
N VAL A 74 -8.37 7.09 -15.57
CA VAL A 74 -8.88 8.17 -14.72
C VAL A 74 -10.35 7.94 -14.39
N LYS A 75 -11.19 7.62 -15.39
CA LYS A 75 -12.62 7.34 -15.17
C LYS A 75 -12.85 6.14 -14.26
N GLN A 76 -12.05 5.08 -14.37
CA GLN A 76 -12.16 3.89 -13.53
C GLN A 76 -11.63 4.12 -12.11
N LEU A 77 -10.68 5.04 -11.95
CA LEU A 77 -10.18 5.47 -10.65
C LEU A 77 -11.04 6.58 -10.02
N SER A 78 -11.97 7.17 -10.75
CA SER A 78 -12.95 8.11 -10.18
C SER A 78 -13.95 7.35 -9.33
N LEU A 79 -14.06 7.74 -8.05
CA LEU A 79 -14.93 7.08 -7.08
C LEU A 79 -15.78 8.12 -6.37
N ASP A 80 -17.02 7.72 -6.02
CA ASP A 80 -17.95 8.55 -5.23
C ASP A 80 -18.17 9.96 -5.82
N GLY A 81 -18.17 10.05 -7.15
CA GLY A 81 -18.36 11.30 -7.91
C GLY A 81 -17.11 12.16 -8.06
N GLU A 82 -15.96 11.72 -7.54
CA GLU A 82 -14.71 12.48 -7.53
C GLU A 82 -13.68 11.88 -8.48
N ALA A 83 -12.94 12.76 -9.16
CA ALA A 83 -11.80 12.37 -9.96
C ALA A 83 -10.52 12.26 -9.11
N PRO A 84 -9.57 11.39 -9.48
CA PRO A 84 -8.23 11.37 -8.90
C PRO A 84 -7.51 12.71 -9.03
N TYR A 85 -6.52 12.96 -8.17
CA TYR A 85 -5.69 14.16 -8.20
C TYR A 85 -5.14 14.47 -9.59
N SER A 86 -5.41 15.67 -10.10
CA SER A 86 -5.18 16.03 -11.51
C SER A 86 -3.70 16.05 -11.93
N LEU A 87 -2.76 16.16 -10.99
CA LEU A 87 -1.32 16.11 -11.27
C LEU A 87 -0.75 14.68 -11.20
N ALA A 88 -1.57 13.68 -10.87
CA ALA A 88 -1.15 12.29 -10.88
C ALA A 88 -0.74 11.85 -12.28
N LYS A 89 0.38 11.16 -12.37
CA LYS A 89 0.97 10.66 -13.61
C LYS A 89 0.75 9.15 -13.70
N LEU A 90 0.57 8.66 -14.92
CA LEU A 90 0.35 7.23 -15.22
C LEU A 90 -0.82 6.57 -14.45
N PRO A 91 -2.02 7.17 -14.41
CA PRO A 91 -3.18 6.52 -13.78
C PRO A 91 -3.47 5.13 -14.35
N ILE A 92 -3.16 4.87 -15.63
CA ILE A 92 -3.24 3.54 -16.24
C ILE A 92 -2.45 2.48 -15.47
N ALA A 93 -1.29 2.82 -14.94
CA ALA A 93 -0.45 1.87 -14.23
C ALA A 93 -1.07 1.46 -12.89
N LEU A 94 -1.58 2.43 -12.10
CA LEU A 94 -2.29 2.13 -10.87
C LEU A 94 -3.57 1.34 -11.13
N TRP A 95 -4.34 1.75 -12.14
CA TRP A 95 -5.59 1.08 -12.47
C TRP A 95 -5.36 -0.38 -12.88
N LEU A 96 -4.45 -0.65 -13.82
CA LEU A 96 -4.13 -2.02 -14.24
C LEU A 96 -3.58 -2.86 -13.10
N SER A 97 -2.67 -2.33 -12.27
CA SER A 97 -2.19 -3.05 -11.09
C SER A 97 -3.31 -3.41 -10.13
N LYS A 98 -4.23 -2.48 -9.85
CA LYS A 98 -5.39 -2.70 -9.00
C LYS A 98 -6.31 -3.77 -9.58
N THR A 99 -6.61 -3.71 -10.88
CA THR A 99 -7.52 -4.65 -11.52
C THR A 99 -6.91 -6.04 -11.69
N LEU A 100 -5.63 -6.14 -12.07
CA LEU A 100 -4.94 -7.43 -12.19
C LEU A 100 -4.79 -8.11 -10.83
N SER A 101 -4.38 -7.38 -9.79
CA SER A 101 -4.27 -7.93 -8.43
C SER A 101 -5.63 -8.40 -7.90
N TYR A 102 -6.70 -7.60 -8.09
CA TYR A 102 -8.06 -8.02 -7.73
C TYR A 102 -8.51 -9.28 -8.47
N SER A 103 -8.28 -9.35 -9.79
CA SER A 103 -8.66 -10.51 -10.60
C SER A 103 -7.91 -11.76 -10.17
N MET A 104 -6.59 -11.67 -9.98
CA MET A 104 -5.77 -12.80 -9.53
C MET A 104 -6.12 -13.23 -8.11
N LEU A 105 -6.46 -12.30 -7.22
CA LEU A 105 -6.93 -12.61 -5.87
C LEU A 105 -8.23 -13.44 -5.90
N ASN A 106 -9.07 -13.29 -6.94
CA ASN A 106 -10.32 -14.04 -7.10
C ASN A 106 -10.17 -15.37 -7.86
N GLN A 107 -9.15 -15.49 -8.70
CA GLN A 107 -8.98 -16.65 -9.59
C GLN A 107 -7.87 -17.60 -9.14
N SER A 108 -6.82 -17.07 -8.49
CA SER A 108 -5.65 -17.83 -8.11
C SER A 108 -5.86 -18.56 -6.79
N THR A 109 -5.47 -19.84 -6.76
CA THR A 109 -5.37 -20.63 -5.54
C THR A 109 -3.95 -20.63 -4.96
N GLN A 110 -3.00 -20.05 -5.69
CA GLN A 110 -1.58 -19.92 -5.33
C GLN A 110 -1.22 -18.43 -5.25
N MET A 111 -0.26 -18.06 -4.39
CA MET A 111 0.20 -16.67 -4.23
C MET A 111 -0.91 -15.66 -3.84
N THR A 112 -1.97 -16.15 -3.19
CA THR A 112 -3.14 -15.33 -2.81
C THR A 112 -2.74 -14.16 -1.92
N PHE A 113 -1.76 -14.36 -1.05
CA PHE A 113 -1.29 -13.34 -0.12
C PHE A 113 -0.55 -12.21 -0.84
N GLU A 114 0.29 -12.55 -1.79
CA GLU A 114 1.08 -11.61 -2.59
C GLU A 114 0.15 -10.73 -3.43
N TYR A 115 -0.88 -11.33 -4.06
CA TYR A 115 -1.90 -10.55 -4.77
C TYR A 115 -2.72 -9.67 -3.83
N ALA A 116 -3.02 -10.14 -2.61
CA ALA A 116 -3.69 -9.33 -1.60
C ALA A 116 -2.83 -8.14 -1.13
N LEU A 117 -1.52 -8.34 -0.96
CA LEU A 117 -0.59 -7.27 -0.62
C LEU A 117 -0.52 -6.21 -1.74
N PHE A 118 -0.35 -6.63 -3.00
CA PHE A 118 -0.38 -5.68 -4.11
C PHE A 118 -1.70 -4.94 -4.23
N TYR A 119 -2.83 -5.62 -4.00
CA TYR A 119 -4.13 -4.97 -4.02
C TYR A 119 -4.26 -3.96 -2.86
N LEU A 120 -3.78 -4.27 -1.66
CA LEU A 120 -3.74 -3.35 -0.52
C LEU A 120 -2.88 -2.10 -0.83
N GLU A 121 -1.70 -2.29 -1.43
CA GLU A 121 -0.85 -1.18 -1.90
C GLU A 121 -1.58 -0.31 -2.92
N CYS A 122 -2.30 -0.93 -3.87
CA CYS A 122 -3.14 -0.20 -4.82
C CYS A 122 -4.24 0.61 -4.11
N LEU A 123 -4.92 0.05 -3.11
CA LEU A 123 -5.94 0.76 -2.33
C LEU A 123 -5.34 1.97 -1.59
N TYR A 124 -4.17 1.80 -0.97
CA TYR A 124 -3.46 2.88 -0.30
C TYR A 124 -3.09 4.00 -1.29
N LEU A 125 -2.47 3.66 -2.42
CA LEU A 125 -2.07 4.62 -3.45
C LEU A 125 -3.29 5.32 -4.08
N HIS A 126 -4.39 4.59 -4.29
CA HIS A 126 -5.65 5.13 -4.78
C HIS A 126 -6.24 6.13 -3.77
N GLN A 127 -6.19 5.82 -2.47
CA GLN A 127 -6.59 6.76 -1.42
C GLN A 127 -5.67 8.00 -1.40
N CYS A 128 -4.37 7.86 -1.65
CA CYS A 128 -3.47 9.01 -1.78
C CYS A 128 -3.89 9.96 -2.92
N LEU A 129 -4.49 9.46 -4.00
CA LEU A 129 -5.00 10.30 -5.10
C LEU A 129 -6.19 11.17 -4.70
N PHE A 130 -6.86 10.88 -3.59
CA PHE A 130 -7.92 11.73 -3.03
C PHE A 130 -7.45 12.59 -1.85
N GLY A 131 -6.16 12.52 -1.51
CA GLY A 131 -5.55 13.29 -0.43
C GLY A 131 -6.20 13.01 0.92
N SER A 132 -6.67 14.06 1.60
CA SER A 132 -7.31 13.95 2.91
C SER A 132 -8.78 13.53 2.87
N ARG A 133 -9.37 13.41 1.68
CA ARG A 133 -10.78 13.01 1.54
C ARG A 133 -10.92 11.50 1.66
N ARG A 134 -11.82 11.06 2.51
CA ARG A 134 -12.18 9.65 2.66
C ARG A 134 -13.14 9.23 1.57
N VAL A 135 -12.85 8.09 0.94
CA VAL A 135 -13.65 7.51 -0.14
C VAL A 135 -14.33 6.24 0.38
N PRO A 136 -15.65 6.25 0.67
CA PRO A 136 -16.39 5.07 1.13
C PRO A 136 -16.24 3.82 0.27
N THR A 137 -16.13 3.97 -1.06
CA THR A 137 -15.92 2.82 -1.95
C THR A 137 -14.60 2.10 -1.65
N LEU A 138 -13.50 2.85 -1.48
CA LEU A 138 -12.19 2.27 -1.10
C LEU A 138 -12.20 1.62 0.28
N LYS A 139 -12.99 2.16 1.23
CA LYS A 139 -13.17 1.54 2.53
C LYS A 139 -13.85 0.17 2.41
N SER A 140 -14.88 0.09 1.58
CA SER A 140 -15.60 -1.16 1.36
C SER A 140 -14.72 -2.21 0.67
N GLU A 141 -13.85 -1.79 -0.24
CA GLU A 141 -12.83 -2.66 -0.85
C GLU A 141 -11.79 -3.16 0.16
N LEU A 142 -11.37 -2.30 1.10
CA LEU A 142 -10.48 -2.70 2.20
C LEU A 142 -11.14 -3.74 3.11
N ASP A 143 -12.40 -3.52 3.50
CA ASP A 143 -13.13 -4.48 4.36
C ASP A 143 -13.27 -5.85 3.70
N TRP A 144 -13.58 -5.85 2.40
CA TRP A 144 -13.61 -7.07 1.62
C TRP A 144 -12.25 -7.78 1.60
N LEU A 145 -11.16 -7.04 1.43
CA LEU A 145 -9.81 -7.61 1.41
C LEU A 145 -9.45 -8.24 2.76
N LEU A 146 -9.70 -7.55 3.87
CA LEU A 146 -9.41 -8.04 5.22
C LEU A 146 -10.29 -9.23 5.61
N ALA A 147 -11.52 -9.30 5.10
CA ALA A 147 -12.37 -10.48 5.26
C ALA A 147 -11.83 -11.68 4.46
N LYS A 148 -11.19 -11.44 3.32
CA LYS A 148 -10.65 -12.47 2.44
C LYS A 148 -9.29 -13.01 2.89
N VAL A 149 -8.42 -12.12 3.38
CA VAL A 149 -7.11 -12.45 3.95
C VAL A 149 -7.13 -11.98 5.39
N SER A 150 -7.44 -12.91 6.30
CA SER A 150 -7.53 -12.61 7.72
C SER A 150 -6.18 -12.07 8.23
N PRO A 151 -6.15 -10.85 8.79
CA PRO A 151 -4.90 -10.27 9.30
C PRO A 151 -4.34 -11.00 10.53
N LEU A 152 -5.16 -11.83 11.17
CA LEU A 152 -4.80 -12.60 12.36
C LEU A 152 -4.31 -14.01 12.03
N ASP A 153 -4.50 -14.44 10.78
CA ASP A 153 -4.10 -15.75 10.28
C ASP A 153 -3.37 -15.57 8.95
N LEU A 154 -2.23 -14.86 9.01
CA LEU A 154 -1.45 -14.55 7.83
C LEU A 154 -0.76 -15.83 7.31
N PRO A 155 -0.86 -16.13 6.00
CA PRO A 155 -0.24 -17.31 5.39
C PRO A 155 1.28 -17.37 5.59
N ASP A 156 1.91 -18.48 5.21
CA ASP A 156 3.39 -18.61 5.17
C ASP A 156 4.01 -17.67 4.10
N ALA A 157 4.13 -16.40 4.47
CA ALA A 157 4.82 -15.34 3.74
C ALA A 157 5.99 -14.81 4.57
N THR A 158 6.86 -13.99 3.96
CA THR A 158 7.99 -13.39 4.68
C THR A 158 7.50 -12.42 5.74
N ASP A 159 8.26 -12.29 6.84
CA ASP A 159 7.94 -11.34 7.91
C ASP A 159 7.84 -9.90 7.38
N SER A 160 8.61 -9.56 6.35
CA SER A 160 8.55 -8.25 5.70
C SER A 160 7.21 -8.01 5.03
N GLU A 161 6.68 -8.96 4.27
CA GLU A 161 5.40 -8.83 3.56
C GLU A 161 4.24 -8.78 4.55
N LYS A 162 4.28 -9.65 5.57
CA LYS A 162 3.32 -9.65 6.68
C LYS A 162 3.31 -8.30 7.41
N PHE A 163 4.50 -7.76 7.69
CA PHE A 163 4.63 -6.47 8.33
C PHE A 163 4.06 -5.34 7.47
N THR A 164 4.42 -5.29 6.18
CA THR A 164 3.88 -4.30 5.24
C THR A 164 2.36 -4.38 5.15
N PHE A 165 1.80 -5.59 5.05
CA PHE A 165 0.35 -5.79 5.02
C PHE A 165 -0.32 -5.20 6.26
N LEU A 166 0.11 -5.62 7.45
CA LEU A 166 -0.46 -5.15 8.70
C LEU A 166 -0.30 -3.65 8.91
N GLN A 167 0.86 -3.09 8.54
CA GLN A 167 1.14 -1.67 8.67
C GLN A 167 0.23 -0.83 7.76
N LEU A 168 0.11 -1.21 6.48
CA LEU A 168 -0.75 -0.50 5.52
C LEU A 168 -2.23 -0.62 5.88
N SER A 169 -2.68 -1.82 6.29
CA SER A 169 -4.04 -2.02 6.77
C SER A 169 -4.33 -1.19 8.02
N SER A 170 -3.41 -1.12 8.98
CA SER A 170 -3.57 -0.30 10.19
C SER A 170 -3.64 1.19 9.85
N TYR A 171 -2.78 1.67 8.95
CA TYR A 171 -2.82 3.05 8.48
C TYR A 171 -4.18 3.40 7.86
N LEU A 172 -4.67 2.57 6.93
CA LEU A 172 -5.98 2.81 6.31
C LEU A 172 -7.11 2.73 7.33
N ALA A 173 -7.07 1.77 8.27
CA ALA A 173 -8.05 1.70 9.36
C ALA A 173 -8.09 2.99 10.18
N VAL A 174 -6.93 3.54 10.59
CA VAL A 174 -6.86 4.85 11.28
C VAL A 174 -7.42 5.96 10.39
N PHE A 175 -7.04 5.98 9.11
CA PHE A 175 -7.49 7.00 8.17
C PHE A 175 -9.03 7.03 8.07
N TYR A 176 -9.67 5.86 8.11
CA TYR A 176 -11.13 5.70 8.10
C TYR A 176 -11.79 5.68 9.49
N TYR A 177 -11.06 6.05 10.55
CA TYR A 177 -11.55 6.11 11.94
C TYR A 177 -11.95 4.76 12.57
N GLU A 178 -11.40 3.66 12.08
CA GLU A 178 -11.57 2.33 12.65
C GLU A 178 -10.47 2.01 13.67
N PHE A 179 -10.46 2.76 14.77
CA PHE A 179 -9.40 2.67 15.78
C PHE A 179 -9.28 1.28 16.41
N ALA A 180 -10.41 0.57 16.61
CA ALA A 180 -10.38 -0.78 17.18
C ALA A 180 -9.68 -1.80 16.25
N LEU A 181 -9.96 -1.71 14.94
CA LEU A 181 -9.29 -2.53 13.94
C LEU A 181 -7.81 -2.15 13.82
N ALA A 182 -7.52 -0.85 13.77
CA ALA A 182 -6.14 -0.35 13.71
C ALA A 182 -5.30 -0.85 14.89
N GLU A 183 -5.87 -0.85 16.10
CA GLU A 183 -5.22 -1.32 17.32
C GLU A 183 -4.96 -2.84 17.29
N THR A 184 -5.91 -3.61 16.77
CA THR A 184 -5.77 -5.06 16.57
C THR A 184 -4.61 -5.35 15.61
N LEU A 185 -4.57 -4.65 14.48
CA LEU A 185 -3.53 -4.78 13.47
C LEU A 185 -2.16 -4.34 13.99
N ARG A 186 -2.11 -3.24 14.74
CA ARG A 186 -0.90 -2.74 15.42
C ARG A 186 -0.32 -3.78 16.36
N THR A 187 -1.18 -4.40 17.17
CA THR A 187 -0.77 -5.42 18.14
C THR A 187 -0.23 -6.64 17.41
N ALA A 188 -0.89 -7.08 16.33
CA ALA A 188 -0.39 -8.16 15.47
C ALA A 188 0.99 -7.84 14.85
N SER A 189 1.21 -6.60 14.36
CA SER A 189 2.52 -6.15 13.87
C SER A 189 3.58 -6.17 14.96
N GLY A 190 3.21 -5.77 16.19
CA GLY A 190 4.10 -5.77 17.34
C GLY A 190 4.52 -7.19 17.72
N HIS A 191 3.59 -8.13 17.73
CA HIS A 191 3.89 -9.55 17.94
C HIS A 191 4.84 -10.11 16.87
N LEU A 192 4.61 -9.79 15.60
CA LEU A 192 5.45 -10.23 14.49
C LEU A 192 6.91 -9.78 14.65
N LEU A 193 7.13 -8.52 15.08
CA LEU A 193 8.47 -7.98 15.28
C LEU A 193 9.04 -8.21 16.69
N SER A 194 8.25 -8.76 17.62
CA SER A 194 8.55 -8.76 19.06
C SER A 194 8.84 -7.35 19.62
N LEU A 195 8.06 -6.36 19.19
CA LEU A 195 8.21 -4.94 19.58
C LEU A 195 6.85 -4.36 20.00
N GLU A 196 6.87 -3.39 20.92
CA GLU A 196 5.71 -2.51 21.13
C GLU A 196 5.75 -1.36 20.11
N LEU A 197 4.69 -1.22 19.31
CA LEU A 197 4.61 -0.22 18.23
C LEU A 197 3.66 0.92 18.60
N GLU A 198 4.10 2.18 18.63
CA GLU A 198 3.20 3.33 18.77
C GLU A 198 2.92 3.97 17.40
N PHE A 199 1.66 4.03 16.97
CA PHE A 199 1.28 4.76 15.75
C PHE A 199 0.86 6.19 16.11
N SER A 200 1.72 7.18 15.84
CA SER A 200 1.38 8.60 15.99
C SER A 200 1.08 9.26 14.63
N GLY A 201 0.04 10.11 14.59
CA GLY A 201 -0.56 10.65 13.37
C GLY A 201 0.25 11.73 12.63
N THR A 202 1.57 11.81 12.80
CA THR A 202 2.40 12.82 12.13
C THR A 202 3.75 12.22 11.76
N ILE A 203 3.85 11.59 10.58
CA ILE A 203 5.06 10.97 10.01
C ILE A 203 5.66 9.87 10.91
N PHE A 204 5.66 8.63 10.41
CA PHE A 204 6.23 7.46 11.05
C PHE A 204 7.68 7.70 11.50
N LEU A 205 7.87 7.98 12.79
CA LEU A 205 9.13 7.79 13.50
C LEU A 205 9.00 6.50 14.29
N LEU A 206 9.72 5.46 13.87
CA LEU A 206 9.99 4.26 14.68
C LEU A 206 10.67 4.72 15.98
N ARG A 207 9.92 4.95 17.04
CA ARG A 207 10.46 4.93 18.39
C ARG A 207 10.44 3.49 18.88
N GLY A 208 11.51 2.76 18.60
CA GLY A 208 11.75 1.48 19.24
C GLY A 208 12.03 1.72 20.73
N PHE A 209 11.18 1.18 21.60
CA PHE A 209 11.50 1.02 23.02
C PHE A 209 11.56 -0.46 23.41
N SER A 210 12.73 -0.78 23.96
CA SER A 210 13.20 -1.90 24.77
C SER A 210 12.97 -3.35 24.34
N ARG A 211 14.09 -4.03 24.08
CA ARG A 211 14.27 -5.46 24.34
C ARG A 211 14.07 -5.74 25.83
N HIS A 212 13.37 -6.82 26.15
CA HIS A 212 13.50 -7.45 27.47
C HIS A 212 14.95 -7.89 27.69
N GLY A 213 15.53 -7.46 28.81
CA GLY A 213 16.87 -7.84 29.23
C GLY A 213 17.03 -7.75 30.74
N TYR A 214 16.94 -8.92 31.38
CA TYR A 214 17.59 -9.34 32.63
C TYR A 214 17.13 -8.78 33.99
N GLN A 215 16.74 -9.73 34.85
CA GLN A 215 16.72 -9.64 36.31
C GLN A 215 18.11 -9.27 36.85
N ASN A 216 18.22 -8.32 37.79
CA ASN A 216 18.46 -8.59 39.22
C ASN A 216 18.67 -7.32 40.07
N GLU A 217 18.17 -7.42 41.31
CA GLU A 217 18.58 -6.74 42.56
C GLU A 217 18.36 -5.23 42.77
N GLY A 218 17.71 -4.90 43.90
CA GLY A 218 17.92 -3.61 44.58
C GLY A 218 16.69 -2.99 45.22
N SER A 219 16.46 -3.32 46.50
CA SER A 219 15.57 -2.68 47.48
C SER A 219 15.50 -1.13 47.47
N GLY A 220 14.34 -0.53 47.78
CA GLY A 220 14.28 0.86 48.25
C GLY A 220 12.89 1.51 48.25
N GLU A 221 12.44 1.93 49.44
CA GLU A 221 11.14 2.44 49.87
C GLU A 221 10.62 3.79 49.29
N SER A 222 9.27 3.89 49.25
CA SER A 222 8.39 4.99 49.73
C SER A 222 8.09 6.29 48.94
N SER A 223 6.78 6.62 48.98
CA SER A 223 6.11 7.95 49.00
C SER A 223 5.94 8.81 47.72
N GLY A 224 4.69 9.24 47.44
CA GLY A 224 4.34 10.25 46.41
C GLY A 224 4.61 11.71 46.87
N PRO A 225 4.05 12.80 46.26
CA PRO A 225 3.11 12.94 45.13
C PRO A 225 3.54 13.98 44.04
N THR A 226 2.75 14.11 42.97
CA THR A 226 2.63 15.27 42.03
C THR A 226 3.89 15.95 41.47
N SER A 227 4.15 15.79 40.16
CA SER A 227 4.63 16.87 39.29
C SER A 227 4.64 16.45 37.82
N ARG A 228 3.89 17.18 36.97
CA ARG A 228 4.04 17.13 35.50
C ARG A 228 5.49 17.47 35.14
N PRO A 229 6.16 16.73 34.25
CA PRO A 229 7.33 17.26 33.58
C PRO A 229 6.90 17.95 32.28
N VAL A 230 7.07 19.26 32.26
CA VAL A 230 7.22 20.07 31.04
C VAL A 230 8.53 19.64 30.38
N TYR A 231 8.47 19.04 29.19
CA TYR A 231 9.66 18.88 28.37
C TYR A 231 9.62 19.86 27.20
N LYS A 232 10.41 20.93 27.33
CA LYS A 232 10.94 21.70 26.21
C LYS A 232 11.86 20.79 25.40
N ALA A 233 11.59 20.61 24.11
CA ALA A 233 12.56 20.11 23.17
C ALA A 233 12.85 21.20 22.14
N SER A 234 14.08 21.70 22.20
CA SER A 234 14.63 22.77 21.37
C SER A 234 14.75 22.34 19.90
N ASN A 235 14.25 23.20 19.01
CA ASN A 235 14.64 23.22 17.60
C ASN A 235 16.16 23.44 17.48
N ARG A 236 16.85 22.56 16.75
CA ARG A 236 18.10 22.88 16.02
C ARG A 236 18.50 21.72 15.12
N LEU A 237 18.50 21.99 13.80
CA LEU A 237 19.50 21.57 12.79
C LEU A 237 19.00 22.11 11.43
N ARG A 238 19.34 23.38 11.13
CA ARG A 238 20.41 23.82 10.20
C ARG A 238 20.25 23.27 8.79
N ILE A 239 19.63 24.11 7.95
CA ILE A 239 19.74 24.13 6.50
C ILE A 239 21.14 24.69 6.16
N GLY A 240 21.86 24.02 5.28
CA GLY A 240 23.10 24.49 4.65
C GLY A 240 23.00 24.26 3.15
N ASN A 241 23.28 25.34 2.41
CA ASN A 241 23.10 25.57 0.98
C ASN A 241 23.69 24.51 0.05
#